data_AF-A0A521UZH3-F1
#
_entry.id   AF-A0A521UZH3-F1
#
_cell.length_a   1.000
_cell.length_b   1.000
_cell.length_c   1.000
_cell.angle_alpha   90.00
_cell.angle_beta   90.00
_cell.angle_gamma   90.00
#
_symmetry.space_group_name_H-M   'P 1'
#
loop_
_entity.id
_entity.type
_entity.pdbx_description
1 polymer ?
#
loop_
_entity_poly.entity_id
_entity_poly.type
_entity_poly.pdbx_seq_one_letter_code
_entity_poly.pdbx_strand_id
1 'polypeptide(L)'
;MTVETLVAVPTATLAIGDWVLIGTTLVLAAVALFVPYLAEVLKRSYFSPRLAIDFELNPPDCHLTREKGHDRLGQALDEPVFYFRFRVTNNGKSQARRCEALIEGMAVEDAGGRFQPLQRFTPVNLIWGSGYSTEFVDINPNRRFYCDLCHISTARIQALKLADEVYVNPSESPPFDVGIVINSKTAFYSQPNRLPSGRYLLSAAIYSENSVTVRKQFKISWSGVWRDTEEAMFREAVIELLRA
;
A
#
# COMPACT_ATOMS: atom_id res chain seq x y z
N MET A 1 -89.32 -19.69 -11.76
CA MET A 1 -89.36 -18.35 -11.13
C MET A 1 -88.09 -18.20 -10.31
N THR A 2 -87.02 -17.72 -10.91
CA THR A 2 -85.72 -17.48 -10.26
C THR A 2 -85.57 -15.98 -10.10
N VAL A 3 -85.64 -15.52 -8.86
CA VAL A 3 -85.50 -14.11 -8.49
C VAL A 3 -84.01 -13.81 -8.34
N GLU A 4 -83.40 -13.21 -9.36
CA GLU A 4 -82.06 -12.63 -9.25
C GLU A 4 -82.12 -11.45 -8.28
N THR A 5 -81.52 -11.62 -7.11
CA THR A 5 -81.36 -10.54 -6.13
C THR A 5 -80.13 -9.74 -6.52
N LEU A 6 -80.34 -8.56 -7.11
CA LEU A 6 -79.28 -7.58 -7.39
C LEU A 6 -78.69 -7.10 -6.06
N VAL A 7 -77.55 -7.66 -5.68
CA VAL A 7 -76.74 -7.16 -4.56
C VAL A 7 -76.03 -5.89 -5.04
N ALA A 8 -76.50 -4.74 -4.61
CA ALA A 8 -75.82 -3.46 -4.84
C ALA A 8 -74.48 -3.48 -4.11
N VAL A 9 -73.38 -3.46 -4.86
CA VAL A 9 -72.03 -3.30 -4.30
C VAL A 9 -71.87 -1.83 -3.90
N PRO A 10 -71.67 -1.49 -2.63
CA PRO A 10 -71.47 -0.11 -2.22
C PRO A 10 -70.13 0.39 -2.79
N THR A 11 -70.20 1.41 -3.64
CA THR A 11 -69.02 2.19 -4.07
C THR A 11 -68.60 3.09 -2.93
N ALA A 12 -67.65 2.64 -2.13
CA ALA A 12 -67.02 3.48 -1.11
C ALA A 12 -66.32 4.67 -1.78
N THR A 13 -66.80 5.89 -1.54
CA THR A 13 -66.16 7.12 -1.97
C THR A 13 -65.08 7.49 -0.96
N LEU A 14 -63.83 7.59 -1.42
CA LEU A 14 -62.70 8.00 -0.57
C LEU A 14 -62.94 9.43 -0.07
N ALA A 15 -62.89 9.63 1.25
CA ALA A 15 -62.99 10.95 1.85
C ALA A 15 -61.66 11.70 1.66
N ILE A 16 -61.69 13.04 1.73
CA ILE A 16 -60.46 13.87 1.67
C ILE A 16 -59.43 13.43 2.74
N GLY A 17 -59.91 12.98 3.91
CA GLY A 17 -59.05 12.45 4.97
C GLY A 17 -58.26 11.20 4.57
N ASP A 18 -58.83 10.33 3.72
CA ASP A 18 -58.16 9.11 3.27
C ASP A 18 -56.97 9.43 2.36
N TRP A 19 -57.09 10.45 1.50
CA TRP A 19 -56.00 10.90 0.63
C TRP A 19 -54.83 11.49 1.42
N VAL A 20 -55.11 12.24 2.49
CA VAL A 20 -54.08 12.77 3.40
C VAL A 20 -53.38 11.62 4.12
N LEU A 21 -54.14 10.63 4.60
CA LEU A 21 -53.58 9.46 5.26
C LEU A 21 -52.70 8.63 4.31
N ILE A 22 -53.19 8.37 3.09
CA ILE A 22 -52.43 7.64 2.05
C ILE A 22 -51.16 8.42 1.70
N GLY A 23 -51.27 9.72 1.44
CA GLY A 23 -50.13 10.57 1.09
C GLY A 23 -49.07 10.62 2.18
N THR A 24 -49.46 10.83 3.43
CA THR A 24 -48.53 10.83 4.57
C THR A 24 -47.89 9.45 4.79
N THR A 25 -48.65 8.36 4.64
CA THR A 25 -48.12 7.00 4.74
C THR A 25 -47.09 6.71 3.64
N LEU A 26 -47.35 7.12 2.39
CA LEU A 26 -46.41 6.96 1.28
C LEU A 26 -45.12 7.77 1.49
N VAL A 27 -45.23 9.00 1.99
CA VAL A 27 -44.06 9.83 2.31
C VAL A 27 -43.24 9.20 3.44
N LEU A 28 -43.90 8.74 4.51
CA LEU A 28 -43.20 8.06 5.62
C LEU A 28 -42.52 6.77 5.15
N ALA A 29 -43.18 5.97 4.32
CA ALA A 29 -42.60 4.76 3.73
C ALA A 29 -41.38 5.08 2.86
N ALA A 30 -41.47 6.13 2.02
CA ALA A 30 -40.34 6.59 1.21
C ALA A 30 -39.18 7.08 2.09
N VAL A 31 -39.45 7.91 3.11
CA VAL A 31 -38.44 8.41 4.05
C VAL A 31 -37.77 7.24 4.79
N ALA A 32 -38.54 6.26 5.29
CA ALA A 32 -38.02 5.09 5.97
C ALA A 32 -37.11 4.23 5.07
N LEU A 33 -37.38 4.18 3.76
CA LEU A 33 -36.58 3.44 2.80
C LEU A 33 -35.32 4.21 2.35
N PHE A 34 -35.45 5.50 2.03
CA PHE A 34 -34.39 6.30 1.43
C PHE A 34 -33.44 6.94 2.44
N VAL A 35 -33.91 7.38 3.61
CA VAL A 35 -33.06 8.07 4.59
C VAL A 35 -31.93 7.20 5.11
N PRO A 36 -32.13 5.92 5.50
CA PRO A 36 -31.03 5.07 5.94
C PRO A 36 -29.95 4.89 4.85
N TYR A 37 -30.38 4.71 3.60
CA TYR A 37 -29.48 4.59 2.45
C TYR A 37 -28.68 5.88 2.22
N LEU A 38 -29.35 7.03 2.17
CA LEU A 38 -28.71 8.32 1.95
C LEU A 38 -27.77 8.68 3.12
N ALA A 39 -28.19 8.41 4.36
CA ALA A 39 -27.37 8.63 5.55
C ALA A 39 -26.10 7.79 5.51
N GLU A 40 -26.17 6.53 5.08
CA GLU A 40 -25.00 5.65 4.95
C GLU A 40 -24.05 6.16 3.84
N VAL A 41 -24.57 6.58 2.69
CA VAL A 41 -23.76 7.15 1.60
C VAL A 41 -23.05 8.43 2.05
N LEU A 42 -23.78 9.36 2.68
CA LEU A 42 -23.22 10.61 3.21
C LEU A 42 -22.20 10.35 4.30
N LYS A 43 -22.47 9.41 5.22
CA LYS A 43 -21.56 9.03 6.29
C LYS A 43 -20.28 8.43 5.73
N ARG A 44 -20.36 7.50 4.77
CA ARG A 44 -19.18 6.92 4.11
C ARG A 44 -18.33 7.96 3.42
N SER A 45 -18.96 8.89 2.70
CA SER A 45 -18.26 9.97 2.00
C SER A 45 -17.58 10.93 2.98
N TYR A 46 -18.32 11.43 3.97
CA TYR A 46 -17.84 12.45 4.92
C TYR A 46 -16.81 11.90 5.91
N PHE A 47 -16.96 10.66 6.36
CA PHE A 47 -16.05 10.01 7.30
C PHE A 47 -15.04 9.10 6.62
N SER A 48 -14.86 9.17 5.30
CA SER A 48 -13.92 8.32 4.58
C SER A 48 -12.48 8.44 5.15
N PRO A 49 -11.74 7.32 5.24
CA PRO A 49 -10.31 7.38 5.49
C PRO A 49 -9.61 8.12 4.33
N ARG A 50 -8.48 8.75 4.62
CA ARG A 50 -7.68 9.48 3.63
C ARG A 50 -6.22 9.15 3.84
N LEU A 51 -5.75 8.17 3.10
CA LEU A 51 -4.36 7.75 3.16
C LEU A 51 -3.46 8.78 2.45
N ALA A 52 -2.26 8.94 2.97
CA ALA A 52 -1.18 9.73 2.38
C ALA A 52 0.13 8.95 2.51
N ILE A 53 1.00 9.10 1.52
CA ILE A 53 2.35 8.54 1.51
C ILE A 53 3.33 9.69 1.54
N ASP A 54 4.21 9.68 2.54
CA ASP A 54 5.25 10.69 2.77
C ASP A 54 6.60 10.00 2.96
N PHE A 55 7.68 10.69 2.60
CA PHE A 55 9.03 10.18 2.75
C PHE A 55 10.03 11.32 2.85
N GLU A 56 10.98 11.17 3.77
CA GLU A 56 12.13 12.05 3.92
C GLU A 56 13.41 11.19 4.05
N LEU A 57 14.52 11.67 3.49
CA LEU A 57 15.83 11.01 3.59
C LEU A 57 16.49 11.33 4.95
N ASN A 58 15.79 11.05 6.03
CA ASN A 58 16.22 11.26 7.41
C ASN A 58 15.54 10.26 8.36
N PRO A 59 16.03 10.09 9.59
CA PRO A 59 15.27 9.33 10.60
C PRO A 59 13.92 10.00 10.85
N PRO A 60 12.82 9.23 11.01
CA PRO A 60 12.76 7.77 11.17
C PRO A 60 12.61 6.98 9.85
N ASP A 61 12.39 7.66 8.73
CA ASP A 61 12.14 7.04 7.43
C ASP A 61 13.40 6.30 6.94
N CYS A 62 14.58 6.86 7.19
CA CYS A 62 15.87 6.28 6.85
C CYS A 62 16.74 6.20 8.10
N HIS A 63 17.25 5.01 8.43
CA HIS A 63 18.18 4.85 9.55
C HIS A 63 19.01 3.56 9.43
N LEU A 64 20.17 3.59 10.08
CA LEU A 64 21.05 2.47 10.34
C LEU A 64 20.49 1.65 11.49
N THR A 65 20.36 0.35 11.26
CA THR A 65 20.05 -0.66 12.26
C THR A 65 21.06 -1.80 12.17
N ARG A 66 20.78 -2.91 12.85
CA ARG A 66 21.58 -4.12 12.80
C ARG A 66 20.71 -5.31 12.43
N GLU A 67 21.14 -6.08 11.43
CA GLU A 67 20.56 -7.40 11.16
C GLU A 67 21.25 -8.42 12.05
N LYS A 68 20.44 -9.08 12.88
CA LYS A 68 20.87 -10.12 13.80
C LYS A 68 20.36 -11.48 13.36
N GLY A 69 21.18 -12.50 13.46
CA GLY A 69 20.80 -13.86 13.10
C GLY A 69 21.94 -14.85 13.30
N HIS A 70 21.84 -15.99 12.61
CA HIS A 70 22.92 -16.94 12.48
C HIS A 70 23.04 -17.34 11.01
N ASP A 71 24.25 -17.61 10.54
CA ASP A 71 24.45 -18.21 9.22
C ASP A 71 24.16 -19.72 9.24
N ARG A 72 24.30 -20.39 8.08
CA ARG A 72 24.10 -21.85 7.94
C ARG A 72 25.06 -22.68 8.80
N LEU A 73 26.20 -22.12 9.18
CA LEU A 73 27.19 -22.77 10.04
C LEU A 73 26.92 -22.49 11.53
N GLY A 74 25.85 -21.77 11.85
CA GLY A 74 25.50 -21.38 13.21
C GLY A 74 26.33 -20.23 13.76
N GLN A 75 27.10 -19.51 12.93
CA GLN A 75 27.86 -18.35 13.37
C GLN A 75 26.92 -17.15 13.54
N ALA A 76 27.08 -16.42 14.65
CA ALA A 76 26.30 -15.23 14.91
C ALA A 76 26.53 -14.17 13.82
N LEU A 77 25.43 -13.63 13.31
CA LEU A 77 25.38 -12.50 12.40
C LEU A 77 24.90 -11.29 13.22
N ASP A 78 25.68 -10.21 13.23
CA ASP A 78 25.29 -8.93 13.82
C ASP A 78 25.96 -7.81 13.04
N GLU A 79 25.32 -7.36 11.97
CA GLU A 79 25.92 -6.45 11.00
C GLU A 79 25.04 -5.25 10.66
N PRO A 80 25.66 -4.10 10.32
CA PRO A 80 24.94 -2.89 9.97
C PRO A 80 24.05 -3.09 8.73
N VAL A 81 22.84 -2.54 8.78
CA VAL A 81 21.91 -2.50 7.64
C VAL A 81 21.22 -1.15 7.62
N PHE A 82 21.16 -0.52 6.44
CA PHE A 82 20.45 0.74 6.24
C PHE A 82 19.06 0.46 5.66
N TYR A 83 18.01 0.86 6.38
CA TYR A 83 16.64 0.73 5.90
C TYR A 83 16.13 2.06 5.37
N PHE A 84 15.33 1.97 4.30
CA PHE A 84 14.58 3.07 3.74
C PHE A 84 13.10 2.72 3.77
N ARG A 85 12.32 3.55 4.46
CA ARG A 85 10.90 3.33 4.76
C ARG A 85 10.13 4.57 4.42
N PHE A 86 8.92 4.42 3.90
CA PHE A 86 8.00 5.54 3.75
C PHE A 86 6.89 5.47 4.78
N ARG A 87 6.35 6.64 5.13
CA ARG A 87 5.23 6.80 6.05
C ARG A 87 3.92 6.68 5.28
N VAL A 88 3.00 5.92 5.86
CA VAL A 88 1.60 5.88 5.46
C VAL A 88 0.77 6.46 6.58
N THR A 89 0.11 7.58 6.33
CA THR A 89 -0.69 8.29 7.33
C THR A 89 -2.15 8.30 6.92
N ASN A 90 -3.06 8.01 7.86
CA ASN A 90 -4.49 8.21 7.64
C ASN A 90 -4.92 9.58 8.18
N ASN A 91 -5.08 10.55 7.30
CA ASN A 91 -5.57 11.90 7.58
C ASN A 91 -7.11 12.01 7.52
N GLY A 92 -7.81 10.89 7.35
CA GLY A 92 -9.26 10.82 7.31
C GLY A 92 -9.89 10.76 8.71
N LYS A 93 -11.22 10.62 8.74
CA LYS A 93 -12.00 10.62 10.00
C LYS A 93 -12.43 9.23 10.47
N SER A 94 -12.18 8.19 9.69
CA SER A 94 -12.40 6.79 10.08
C SER A 94 -11.17 5.95 9.80
N GLN A 95 -11.14 4.74 10.37
CA GLN A 95 -10.07 3.78 10.18
C GLN A 95 -10.01 3.31 8.72
N ALA A 96 -8.80 3.32 8.14
CA ALA A 96 -8.54 2.64 6.89
C ALA A 96 -8.32 1.16 7.19
N ARG A 97 -9.14 0.29 6.60
CA ARG A 97 -9.17 -1.13 6.91
C ARG A 97 -8.36 -1.92 5.91
N ARG A 98 -7.67 -2.95 6.42
CA ARG A 98 -6.89 -3.93 5.66
C ARG A 98 -6.03 -3.27 4.59
N CYS A 99 -5.25 -2.29 5.04
CA CYS A 99 -4.31 -1.60 4.18
C CYS A 99 -3.20 -2.54 3.75
N GLU A 100 -2.91 -2.53 2.45
CA GLU A 100 -1.89 -3.37 1.81
C GLU A 100 -0.93 -2.47 1.04
N ALA A 101 0.37 -2.67 1.21
CA ALA A 101 1.40 -1.93 0.51
C ALA A 101 2.02 -2.78 -0.59
N LEU A 102 2.09 -2.25 -1.81
CA LEU A 102 2.68 -2.94 -2.95
C LEU A 102 3.64 -2.05 -3.73
N ILE A 103 4.59 -2.67 -4.43
CA ILE A 103 5.20 -2.11 -5.62
C ILE A 103 4.43 -2.65 -6.83
N GLU A 104 3.82 -1.76 -7.61
CA GLU A 104 3.06 -2.09 -8.83
C GLU A 104 3.96 -2.17 -10.06
N GLY A 105 5.11 -1.51 -10.04
CA GLY A 105 6.00 -1.43 -11.19
C GLY A 105 7.39 -0.91 -10.83
N MET A 106 8.35 -1.25 -11.69
CA MET A 106 9.73 -0.77 -11.62
C MET A 106 10.18 -0.32 -13.01
N ALA A 107 10.95 0.75 -13.08
CA ALA A 107 11.67 1.17 -14.28
C ALA A 107 13.15 1.41 -13.96
N VAL A 108 14.01 1.17 -14.94
CA VAL A 108 15.47 1.35 -14.84
C VAL A 108 15.88 2.47 -15.78
N GLU A 109 16.74 3.38 -15.34
CA GLU A 109 17.28 4.43 -16.20
C GLU A 109 18.26 3.84 -17.23
N ASP A 110 18.01 4.08 -18.51
CA ASP A 110 18.90 3.71 -19.61
C ASP A 110 20.11 4.66 -19.72
N ALA A 111 21.08 4.31 -20.58
CA ALA A 111 22.26 5.16 -20.82
C ALA A 111 21.92 6.56 -21.39
N GLY A 112 20.69 6.75 -21.91
CA GLY A 112 20.18 8.01 -22.40
C GLY A 112 19.43 8.83 -21.32
N GLY A 113 19.42 8.37 -20.06
CA GLY A 113 18.73 9.05 -18.96
C GLY A 113 17.21 8.85 -18.97
N ARG A 114 16.68 7.89 -19.73
CA ARG A 114 15.24 7.61 -19.78
C ARG A 114 14.91 6.38 -18.96
N PHE A 115 13.86 6.47 -18.15
CA PHE A 115 13.36 5.31 -17.40
C PHE A 115 12.59 4.36 -18.32
N GLN A 116 13.11 3.14 -18.47
CA GLN A 116 12.47 2.05 -19.20
C GLN A 116 11.78 1.11 -18.22
N PRO A 117 10.44 0.90 -18.33
CA PRO A 117 9.73 -0.04 -17.48
C PRO A 117 10.31 -1.45 -17.60
N LEU A 118 10.52 -2.12 -16.47
CA LEU A 118 10.87 -3.52 -16.46
C LEU A 118 9.68 -4.32 -16.97
N GLN A 119 9.82 -4.88 -18.18
CA GLN A 119 8.77 -5.66 -18.81
C GLN A 119 8.43 -6.87 -17.93
N ARG A 120 7.14 -7.20 -17.82
CA ARG A 120 6.61 -8.33 -17.04
C ARG A 120 6.90 -8.24 -15.53
N PHE A 121 7.06 -7.03 -14.98
CA PHE A 121 7.07 -6.84 -13.54
C PHE A 121 5.74 -7.31 -12.93
N THR A 122 5.81 -8.26 -11.99
CA THR A 122 4.65 -8.68 -11.21
C THR A 122 4.59 -7.85 -9.94
N PRO A 123 3.43 -7.27 -9.60
CA PRO A 123 3.28 -6.52 -8.36
C PRO A 123 3.66 -7.36 -7.14
N VAL A 124 4.37 -6.75 -6.18
CA VAL A 124 4.83 -7.44 -4.98
C VAL A 124 4.41 -6.70 -3.72
N ASN A 125 3.97 -7.47 -2.71
CA ASN A 125 3.70 -6.95 -1.39
C ASN A 125 4.97 -6.49 -0.71
N LEU A 126 4.94 -5.27 -0.19
CA LEU A 126 5.95 -4.77 0.72
C LEU A 126 5.66 -5.23 2.17
N ILE A 127 6.67 -5.10 3.01
CA ILE A 127 6.57 -5.43 4.43
C ILE A 127 6.23 -4.15 5.22
N TRP A 128 5.25 -4.23 6.11
CA TRP A 128 4.97 -3.15 7.05
C TRP A 128 6.05 -3.12 8.14
N GLY A 129 6.71 -1.97 8.31
CA GLY A 129 7.64 -1.72 9.40
C GLY A 129 6.90 -1.80 10.74
N SER A 130 7.53 -2.38 11.77
CA SER A 130 7.08 -2.64 13.16
C SER A 130 6.97 -4.12 13.56
N GLY A 131 7.57 -5.05 12.80
CA GLY A 131 7.56 -6.48 13.15
C GLY A 131 6.23 -7.19 12.88
N TYR A 132 5.33 -6.55 12.13
CA TYR A 132 4.13 -7.20 11.63
C TYR A 132 4.54 -8.14 10.48
N SER A 133 4.34 -9.43 10.66
CA SER A 133 4.39 -10.42 9.58
C SER A 133 3.10 -10.44 8.74
N THR A 134 2.19 -9.51 8.99
CA THR A 134 0.88 -9.45 8.35
C THR A 134 0.95 -8.66 7.04
N GLU A 135 0.21 -9.13 6.05
CA GLU A 135 0.05 -8.47 4.76
C GLU A 135 -0.80 -7.19 4.85
N PHE A 136 -1.76 -7.24 5.76
CA PHE A 136 -2.74 -6.19 5.98
C PHE A 136 -2.53 -5.54 7.34
N VAL A 137 -2.74 -4.22 7.41
CA VAL A 137 -2.78 -3.45 8.66
C VAL A 137 -3.99 -2.51 8.67
N ASP A 138 -4.55 -2.24 9.85
CA ASP A 138 -5.58 -1.22 10.00
C ASP A 138 -4.96 0.09 10.48
N ILE A 139 -5.23 1.19 9.77
CA ILE A 139 -4.66 2.51 10.08
C ILE A 139 -5.75 3.41 10.64
N ASN A 140 -5.75 3.61 11.96
CA ASN A 140 -6.67 4.52 12.64
C ASN A 140 -6.44 6.00 12.22
N PRO A 141 -7.46 6.87 12.35
CA PRO A 141 -7.30 8.31 12.10
C PRO A 141 -6.10 8.91 12.85
N ASN A 142 -5.34 9.77 12.16
CA ASN A 142 -4.12 10.44 12.65
C ASN A 142 -3.01 9.48 13.11
N ARG A 143 -3.08 8.19 12.76
CA ARG A 143 -1.96 7.26 12.94
C ARG A 143 -1.13 7.18 11.67
N ARG A 144 0.16 6.92 11.88
CA ARG A 144 1.13 6.62 10.83
C ARG A 144 1.70 5.23 11.03
N PHE A 145 1.90 4.52 9.93
CA PHE A 145 2.67 3.29 9.85
C PHE A 145 3.86 3.51 8.93
N TYR A 146 4.90 2.71 9.10
CA TYR A 146 6.04 2.70 8.18
C TYR A 146 5.92 1.47 7.29
N CYS A 147 6.31 1.59 6.04
CA CYS A 147 6.44 0.47 5.12
C CYS A 147 7.86 0.43 4.61
N ASP A 148 8.46 -0.74 4.68
CA ASP A 148 9.84 -0.97 4.29
C ASP A 148 9.90 -1.01 2.76
N LEU A 149 10.54 -0.01 2.15
CA LEU A 149 10.69 0.07 0.70
C LEU A 149 11.85 -0.81 0.24
N CYS A 150 13.03 -0.53 0.78
CA CYS A 150 14.25 -1.25 0.48
C CYS A 150 15.25 -1.14 1.64
N HIS A 151 16.30 -1.96 1.58
CA HIS A 151 17.44 -1.87 2.48
C HIS A 151 18.74 -2.12 1.74
N ILE A 152 19.84 -1.73 2.37
CA ILE A 152 21.19 -2.07 1.93
C ILE A 152 21.90 -2.69 3.13
N SER A 153 22.30 -3.95 2.97
CA SER A 153 23.12 -4.68 3.94
C SER A 153 24.54 -4.87 3.41
N THR A 154 25.45 -5.29 4.28
CA THR A 154 26.84 -5.55 3.94
C THR A 154 27.00 -6.62 2.86
N ALA A 155 28.13 -6.63 2.15
CA ALA A 155 28.44 -7.67 1.16
C ALA A 155 28.33 -9.09 1.73
N ARG A 156 28.73 -9.31 2.99
CA ARG A 156 28.64 -10.62 3.64
C ARG A 156 27.18 -11.06 3.81
N ILE A 157 26.30 -10.19 4.32
CA ILE A 157 24.87 -10.51 4.43
C ILE A 157 24.30 -10.83 3.04
N GLN A 158 24.58 -9.99 2.05
CA GLN A 158 24.02 -10.19 0.71
C GLN A 158 24.50 -11.50 0.07
N ALA A 159 25.76 -11.88 0.26
CA ALA A 159 26.29 -13.16 -0.20
C ALA A 159 25.59 -14.37 0.45
N LEU A 160 25.32 -14.31 1.76
CA LEU A 160 24.57 -15.35 2.47
C LEU A 160 23.14 -15.47 1.95
N LYS A 161 22.42 -14.36 1.80
CA LYS A 161 21.04 -14.33 1.31
C LYS A 161 20.91 -14.75 -0.16
N LEU A 162 21.93 -14.51 -0.97
CA LEU A 162 22.03 -15.06 -2.33
C LEU A 162 22.21 -16.57 -2.31
N ALA A 163 23.08 -17.09 -1.44
CA ALA A 163 23.26 -18.54 -1.27
C ALA A 163 22.00 -19.23 -0.74
N ASP A 164 21.17 -18.52 0.02
CA ASP A 164 19.83 -18.91 0.50
C ASP A 164 18.70 -18.72 -0.52
N GLU A 165 19.01 -18.23 -1.73
CA GLU A 165 18.02 -17.93 -2.77
C GLU A 165 16.93 -16.93 -2.35
N VAL A 166 17.18 -16.16 -1.29
CA VAL A 166 16.29 -15.09 -0.82
C VAL A 166 16.43 -13.85 -1.72
N TYR A 167 17.64 -13.60 -2.21
CA TYR A 167 17.93 -12.51 -3.13
C TYR A 167 18.06 -13.03 -4.56
N VAL A 168 17.52 -12.25 -5.50
CA VAL A 168 17.48 -12.52 -6.93
C VAL A 168 18.12 -11.33 -7.65
N ASN A 169 19.23 -11.59 -8.34
CA ASN A 169 19.92 -10.60 -9.16
C ASN A 169 19.23 -10.45 -10.52
N PRO A 170 19.38 -9.30 -11.21
CA PRO A 170 18.96 -9.15 -12.59
C PRO A 170 19.82 -10.03 -13.50
N SER A 171 19.17 -10.79 -14.40
CA SER A 171 19.86 -11.75 -15.28
C SER A 171 20.92 -11.13 -16.20
N GLU A 172 20.77 -9.85 -16.55
CA GLU A 172 21.65 -9.14 -17.49
C GLU A 172 22.70 -8.25 -16.79
N SER A 173 22.75 -8.27 -15.45
CA SER A 173 23.68 -7.43 -14.70
C SER A 173 25.07 -8.07 -14.56
N PRO A 174 26.17 -7.30 -14.65
CA PRO A 174 27.48 -7.79 -14.27
C PRO A 174 27.49 -8.14 -12.76
N PRO A 175 28.37 -9.02 -12.28
CA PRO A 175 28.48 -9.33 -10.85
C PRO A 175 28.73 -8.07 -10.01
N PHE A 176 28.08 -7.99 -8.85
CA PHE A 176 28.25 -6.91 -7.87
C PHE A 176 28.08 -7.44 -6.44
N ASP A 177 28.85 -6.87 -5.51
CA ASP A 177 28.90 -7.32 -4.11
C ASP A 177 27.79 -6.71 -3.24
N VAL A 178 27.42 -5.46 -3.50
CA VAL A 178 26.43 -4.72 -2.72
C VAL A 178 25.37 -4.11 -3.63
N GLY A 179 24.12 -4.49 -3.42
CA GLY A 179 22.95 -3.92 -4.10
C GLY A 179 21.93 -3.34 -3.12
N ILE A 180 20.97 -2.59 -3.68
CA ILE A 180 19.73 -2.23 -2.98
C ILE A 180 18.77 -3.40 -3.04
N VAL A 181 18.23 -3.82 -1.90
CA VAL A 181 17.27 -4.92 -1.83
C VAL A 181 15.87 -4.39 -1.57
N ILE A 182 14.93 -4.67 -2.46
CA ILE A 182 13.50 -4.35 -2.28
C ILE A 182 12.94 -5.23 -1.16
N ASN A 183 12.28 -4.61 -0.18
CA ASN A 183 11.69 -5.30 0.97
C ASN A 183 10.34 -5.92 0.63
N SER A 184 10.34 -6.89 -0.28
CA SER A 184 9.15 -7.66 -0.63
C SER A 184 8.94 -8.83 0.35
N LYS A 185 7.67 -9.15 0.61
CA LYS A 185 7.27 -10.31 1.43
C LYS A 185 7.68 -11.64 0.78
N THR A 186 7.64 -11.68 -0.55
CA THR A 186 8.00 -12.85 -1.36
C THR A 186 8.97 -12.42 -2.45
N ALA A 187 10.02 -13.19 -2.66
CA ALA A 187 10.91 -13.06 -3.81
C ALA A 187 10.36 -13.91 -4.97
N PHE A 188 10.31 -13.35 -6.17
CA PHE A 188 9.92 -14.07 -7.38
C PHE A 188 11.14 -14.24 -8.26
N TYR A 189 11.52 -15.47 -8.62
CA TYR A 189 12.68 -15.73 -9.49
C TYR A 189 12.56 -15.10 -10.89
N SER A 190 11.35 -14.70 -11.30
CA SER A 190 11.10 -14.01 -12.57
C SER A 190 11.43 -12.51 -12.54
N GLN A 191 11.72 -11.92 -11.38
CA GLN A 191 12.09 -10.50 -11.27
C GLN A 191 13.12 -10.26 -10.16
N PRO A 192 14.08 -9.35 -10.38
CA PRO A 192 15.09 -9.08 -9.37
C PRO A 192 14.50 -8.34 -8.17
N ASN A 193 14.88 -8.76 -6.97
CA ASN A 193 14.65 -7.99 -5.74
C ASN A 193 15.96 -7.38 -5.19
N ARG A 194 17.12 -7.72 -5.74
CA ARG A 194 18.42 -7.12 -5.43
C ARG A 194 18.92 -6.36 -6.65
N LEU A 195 19.07 -5.05 -6.54
CA LEU A 195 19.38 -4.14 -7.64
C LEU A 195 20.84 -3.67 -7.58
N PRO A 196 21.59 -3.69 -8.70
CA PRO A 196 22.94 -3.14 -8.78
C PRO A 196 22.95 -1.61 -8.63
N SER A 197 24.13 -0.99 -8.71
CA SER A 197 24.26 0.46 -8.87
C SER A 197 23.48 0.95 -10.09
N GLY A 198 22.80 2.09 -9.95
CA GLY A 198 22.01 2.66 -11.03
C GLY A 198 20.93 3.60 -10.52
N ARG A 199 20.04 4.01 -11.42
CA ARG A 199 18.84 4.77 -11.05
C ARG A 199 17.59 4.00 -11.41
N TYR A 200 16.64 4.02 -10.49
CA TYR A 200 15.41 3.24 -10.56
C TYR A 200 14.21 4.12 -10.24
N LEU A 201 13.06 3.76 -10.78
CA LEU A 201 11.77 4.34 -10.44
C LEU A 201 10.86 3.22 -9.96
N LEU A 202 10.45 3.26 -8.69
CA LEU A 202 9.51 2.31 -8.11
C LEU A 202 8.13 2.97 -7.97
N SER A 203 7.10 2.32 -8.50
CA SER A 203 5.71 2.74 -8.34
C SER A 203 5.11 2.00 -7.15
N ALA A 204 4.93 2.70 -6.03
CA ALA A 204 4.34 2.16 -4.82
C ALA A 204 2.85 2.54 -4.73
N ALA A 205 2.04 1.62 -4.22
CA ALA A 205 0.61 1.82 -4.00
C ALA A 205 0.18 1.30 -2.64
N ILE A 206 -0.74 2.04 -1.99
CA ILE A 206 -1.46 1.58 -0.80
C ILE A 206 -2.92 1.34 -1.15
N TYR A 207 -3.33 0.09 -1.02
CA TYR A 207 -4.71 -0.36 -1.17
C TYR A 207 -5.39 -0.44 0.20
N SER A 208 -6.72 -0.34 0.22
CA SER A 208 -7.54 -0.50 1.42
C SER A 208 -8.96 -0.84 1.02
N GLU A 209 -9.68 -1.60 1.85
CA GLU A 209 -11.07 -1.98 1.58
C GLU A 209 -12.04 -0.79 1.54
N ASN A 210 -11.72 0.30 2.24
CA ASN A 210 -12.63 1.44 2.42
C ASN A 210 -11.99 2.81 2.15
N SER A 211 -10.82 2.86 1.51
CA SER A 211 -10.15 4.10 1.08
C SER A 211 -9.89 4.06 -0.42
N VAL A 212 -9.79 5.24 -1.04
CA VAL A 212 -9.21 5.36 -2.39
C VAL A 212 -7.74 4.93 -2.33
N THR A 213 -7.29 4.20 -3.35
CA THR A 213 -5.88 3.79 -3.52
C THR A 213 -4.99 5.01 -3.67
N VAL A 214 -3.90 5.06 -2.91
CA VAL A 214 -2.88 6.10 -3.03
C VAL A 214 -1.68 5.55 -3.77
N ARG A 215 -1.22 6.26 -4.80
CA ARG A 215 -0.04 5.90 -5.59
C ARG A 215 1.02 6.97 -5.50
N LYS A 216 2.28 6.53 -5.42
CA LYS A 216 3.46 7.40 -5.43
C LYS A 216 4.61 6.73 -6.17
N GLN A 217 5.52 7.54 -6.67
CA GLN A 217 6.73 7.06 -7.31
C GLN A 217 7.95 7.46 -6.49
N PHE A 218 8.84 6.50 -6.28
CA PHE A 218 10.12 6.69 -5.62
C PHE A 218 11.23 6.60 -6.65
N LYS A 219 11.99 7.68 -6.81
CA LYS A 219 13.21 7.68 -7.59
C LYS A 219 14.36 7.29 -6.68
N ILE A 220 15.07 6.23 -7.02
CA ILE A 220 16.22 5.72 -6.28
C ILE A 220 17.47 5.94 -7.11
N SER A 221 18.53 6.49 -6.50
CA SER A 221 19.86 6.60 -7.09
C SER A 221 20.86 5.89 -6.18
N TRP A 222 21.56 4.91 -6.72
CA TRP A 222 22.49 4.07 -5.96
C TRP A 222 23.85 4.00 -6.64
N SER A 223 24.91 4.36 -5.92
CA SER A 223 26.28 4.36 -6.46
C SER A 223 26.94 2.97 -6.50
N GLY A 224 26.45 2.02 -5.70
CA GLY A 224 27.10 0.71 -5.51
C GLY A 224 28.15 0.69 -4.39
N VAL A 225 28.43 1.82 -3.75
CA VAL A 225 29.50 1.95 -2.76
C VAL A 225 28.96 1.91 -1.33
N TRP A 226 29.39 0.93 -0.56
CA TRP A 226 29.06 0.82 0.86
C TRP A 226 29.82 1.85 1.71
N ARG A 227 29.15 2.40 2.74
CA ARG A 227 29.74 3.26 3.77
C ARG A 227 29.22 2.90 5.15
N ASP A 228 30.05 3.06 6.16
CA ASP A 228 29.73 2.59 7.52
C ASP A 228 28.89 3.58 8.36
N THR A 229 28.73 4.81 7.89
CA THR A 229 27.96 5.86 8.59
C THR A 229 26.72 6.26 7.79
N GLU A 230 25.61 6.56 8.46
CA GLU A 230 24.36 7.04 7.81
C GLU A 230 24.59 8.20 6.86
N GLU A 231 25.27 9.24 7.31
CA GLU A 231 25.49 10.44 6.50
C GLU A 231 26.25 10.13 5.20
N ALA A 232 27.29 9.30 5.28
CA ALA A 232 28.02 8.86 4.09
C ALA A 232 27.17 7.92 3.23
N MET A 233 26.41 7.02 3.83
CA MET A 233 25.59 6.07 3.09
C MET A 233 24.44 6.76 2.34
N PHE A 234 23.80 7.76 2.94
CA PHE A 234 22.71 8.52 2.31
C PHE A 234 23.19 9.47 1.20
N ARG A 235 24.50 9.68 1.06
CA ARG A 235 25.08 10.30 -0.16
C ARG A 235 25.22 9.31 -1.30
N GLU A 236 25.47 8.04 -0.99
CA GLU A 236 25.64 6.97 -1.98
C GLU A 236 24.29 6.39 -2.44
N ALA A 237 23.30 6.36 -1.54
CA ALA A 237 21.93 5.92 -1.77
C ALA A 237 20.92 7.04 -1.49
N VAL A 238 20.43 7.67 -2.56
CA VAL A 238 19.47 8.78 -2.48
C VAL A 238 18.11 8.30 -2.97
N ILE A 239 17.07 8.49 -2.16
CA ILE A 239 15.69 8.20 -2.51
C ILE A 239 14.88 9.50 -2.48
N GLU A 240 14.08 9.71 -3.52
CA GLU A 240 13.24 10.90 -3.67
C GLU A 240 11.80 10.46 -3.94
N LEU A 241 10.87 11.02 -3.17
CA LEU A 241 9.44 10.88 -3.44
C LEU A 241 9.03 11.89 -4.51
N LEU A 242 8.60 11.41 -5.67
CA LEU A 242 8.11 12.28 -6.73
C LEU A 242 6.73 12.83 -6.37
N ARG A 243 6.59 14.15 -6.52
CA ARG A 243 5.29 14.82 -6.40
C ARG A 243 4.47 14.50 -7.65
N ALA A 244 3.24 14.04 -7.42
CA ALA A 244 2.25 13.83 -8.47
C ALA A 244 1.68 15.16 -8.94
#